data_AF-A0A6A3P243-F1
#
_entry.id   AF-A0A6A3P243-F1
#
_cell.length_a   1.000
_cell.length_b   1.000
_cell.length_c   1.000
_cell.angle_alpha   90.00
_cell.angle_beta   90.00
_cell.angle_gamma   90.00
#
_symmetry.space_group_name_H-M   'P 1'
#
loop_
_entity.id
_entity.type
_entity.pdbx_description
1 polymer ?
#
loop_
_entity_poly.entity_id
_entity_poly.type
_entity_poly.pdbx_seq_one_letter_code
_entity_poly.pdbx_strand_id
1 'polypeptide(L)' 'MGLLDAIRQDVLKQKEEETVNFFSKVSDLRTFIAVADPEPDVNITMKMCCLSTERLNGDNGTRVTVVDAIVRG' A
#
# COMPACT_ATOMS: atom_id res chain seq x y z
N MET A 1 -8.77 -17.14 30.34
CA MET A 1 -7.43 -17.05 29.74
C MET A 1 -7.42 -17.03 28.20
N GLY A 2 -8.56 -16.99 27.49
CA GLY A 2 -8.55 -17.01 26.01
C GLY A 2 -8.42 -15.66 25.31
N LEU A 3 -8.60 -14.54 26.03
CA LEU A 3 -8.60 -13.21 25.40
C LEU A 3 -7.24 -12.80 24.83
N LEU A 4 -6.16 -13.05 25.58
CA LEU A 4 -4.80 -12.78 25.12
C LEU A 4 -4.41 -13.65 23.91
N ASP A 5 -4.85 -14.91 23.90
CA ASP A 5 -4.61 -15.81 22.78
C ASP A 5 -5.40 -15.40 21.54
N ALA A 6 -6.66 -14.98 21.69
CA ALA A 6 -7.46 -14.44 20.60
C ALA A 6 -6.84 -13.20 19.97
N ILE A 7 -6.44 -12.21 20.80
CA ILE A 7 -5.74 -11.01 20.33
C ILE A 7 -4.46 -11.38 19.57
N ARG A 8 -3.70 -12.36 20.08
CA ARG A 8 -2.47 -12.81 19.42
C ARG A 8 -2.74 -13.44 18.05
N GLN A 9 -3.81 -14.23 17.91
CA GLN A 9 -4.20 -14.81 16.62
C GLN A 9 -4.65 -13.73 15.64
N ASP A 10 -5.42 -12.74 16.09
CA ASP A 10 -5.86 -11.63 15.25
C ASP A 10 -4.67 -10.81 14.74
N VAL A 11 -3.68 -10.54 15.60
CA VAL A 11 -2.44 -9.84 15.20
C VAL A 11 -1.62 -10.66 14.19
N LEU A 12 -1.56 -11.98 14.33
CA LEU A 12 -0.86 -12.85 13.37
C LEU A 12 -1.57 -12.86 12.02
N LYS A 13 -2.90 -12.99 12.02
CA LYS A 13 -3.73 -12.93 10.82
C LYS A 13 -3.58 -11.58 10.10
N GLN A 14 -3.63 -10.48 10.85
CA GLN A 14 -3.43 -9.14 10.30
C GLN A 14 -2.05 -9.01 9.64
N LYS A 15 -0.99 -9.57 10.25
CA LYS A 15 0.35 -9.56 9.65
C LYS A 15 0.43 -10.34 8.35
N GLU A 16 -0.25 -11.49 8.26
CA GLU A 16 -0.35 -12.25 7.01
C GLU A 16 -1.11 -11.46 5.94
N GLU A 17 -2.22 -10.81 6.30
CA GLU A 17 -3.00 -9.97 5.39
C GLU A 17 -2.20 -8.71 4.94
N GLU A 18 -1.42 -8.10 5.83
CA GLU A 18 -0.55 -6.97 5.47
C GLU A 18 0.54 -7.37 4.47
N THR A 19 1.00 -8.62 4.47
CA THR A 19 1.98 -9.08 3.46
C THR A 19 1.41 -9.16 2.04
N VAL A 20 0.08 -9.28 1.89
CA VAL A 20 -0.57 -9.27 0.57
C VAL A 20 -0.96 -7.86 0.09
N ASN A 21 -0.95 -6.87 0.99
CA ASN A 21 -1.25 -5.46 0.67
C ASN A 21 -0.05 -4.68 0.10
N PHE A 22 0.94 -5.40 -0.44
CA PHE A 22 2.15 -4.82 -0.99
C PHE A 22 2.10 -4.81 -2.52
N PHE A 23 2.02 -3.62 -3.12
CA PHE A 23 1.86 -3.46 -4.56
C PHE A 23 3.09 -2.80 -5.19
N SER A 24 3.37 -3.19 -6.43
CA SER A 24 4.40 -2.53 -7.27
C SER A 24 3.85 -1.93 -8.56
N LYS A 25 2.56 -2.17 -8.87
CA LYS A 25 1.83 -1.61 -10.00
C LYS A 25 0.51 -1.00 -9.54
N VAL A 26 0.16 0.13 -10.12
CA VAL A 26 -1.08 0.86 -9.84
C VAL A 26 -2.31 0.09 -10.31
N SER A 27 -2.20 -0.67 -11.41
CA SER A 27 -3.30 -1.52 -11.92
C SER A 27 -3.75 -2.56 -10.89
N ASP A 28 -2.77 -3.19 -10.23
CA ASP A 28 -3.01 -4.29 -9.31
C ASP A 28 -3.61 -3.75 -8.01
N LEU A 29 -3.11 -2.61 -7.53
CA LEU A 29 -3.70 -1.89 -6.40
C LEU A 29 -5.16 -1.50 -6.66
N ARG A 30 -5.44 -0.89 -7.84
CA ARG A 30 -6.82 -0.49 -8.19
C ARG A 30 -7.75 -1.69 -8.27
N THR A 31 -7.27 -2.79 -8.83
CA THR A 31 -8.03 -4.05 -8.90
C THR A 31 -8.30 -4.59 -7.51
N PHE A 32 -7.31 -4.60 -6.63
CA PHE A 32 -7.47 -4.99 -5.23
C PHE A 32 -8.52 -4.15 -4.53
N ILE A 33 -8.44 -2.81 -4.60
CA ILE A 33 -9.43 -1.93 -3.96
C ILE A 33 -10.84 -2.22 -4.47
N ALA A 34 -11.00 -2.39 -5.78
CA ALA A 34 -12.31 -2.63 -6.38
C ALA A 34 -12.90 -4.02 -6.06
N VAL A 35 -12.07 -5.04 -5.90
CA VAL A 35 -12.51 -6.43 -5.69
C VAL A 35 -12.60 -6.78 -4.22
N ALA A 36 -11.61 -6.35 -3.42
CA ALA A 36 -11.50 -6.69 -2.02
C ALA A 36 -12.29 -5.73 -1.11
N ASP A 37 -12.64 -4.53 -1.59
CA ASP A 37 -13.36 -3.49 -0.85
C ASP A 37 -12.84 -3.34 0.59
N PRO A 38 -11.55 -2.94 0.76
CA PRO A 38 -10.90 -3.00 2.06
C PRO A 38 -11.54 -2.04 3.05
N GLU A 39 -11.65 -2.48 4.30
CA GLU A 39 -12.11 -1.65 5.43
C GLU A 39 -11.20 -0.41 5.61
N PRO A 40 -11.71 0.68 6.22
CA PRO A 40 -10.99 1.95 6.37
C PRO A 40 -9.62 1.84 7.06
N ASP A 41 -9.42 0.83 7.92
CA ASP A 41 -8.21 0.65 8.71
C ASP A 41 -7.17 -0.28 8.03
N VAL A 42 -7.41 -0.71 6.80
CA VAL A 42 -6.48 -1.54 6.03
C VAL A 42 -5.32 -0.70 5.51
N ASN A 43 -4.11 -1.01 5.96
CA ASN A 43 -2.90 -0.40 5.44
C ASN A 43 -2.49 -1.03 4.11
N ILE A 44 -2.29 -0.19 3.10
CA ILE A 44 -1.79 -0.58 1.78
C ILE A 44 -0.44 0.08 1.55
N THR A 45 0.56 -0.71 1.15
CA THR A 45 1.90 -0.19 0.82
C THR A 45 2.16 -0.35 -0.67
N MET A 46 2.61 0.73 -1.33
CA MET A 46 3.01 0.69 -2.74
C MET A 46 4.49 1.06 -2.89
N LYS A 47 5.27 0.19 -3.53
CA LYS A 47 6.69 0.41 -3.83
C LYS A 47 6.86 0.72 -5.31
N MET A 48 7.20 1.96 -5.60
CA MET A 48 7.45 2.45 -6.96
C MET A 48 8.83 3.07 -7.10
N CYS A 49 9.34 3.11 -8.33
CA CYS A 49 10.57 3.82 -8.64
C CYS A 49 10.30 5.32 -8.71
N CYS A 50 11.01 6.13 -7.92
CA CYS A 50 10.91 7.58 -7.99
C CYS A 50 11.71 8.09 -9.19
N LEU A 51 11.05 8.83 -10.08
CA LEU A 51 11.66 9.45 -11.25
C LEU A 51 12.15 10.87 -10.94
N SER A 52 11.32 11.66 -10.27
CA SER A 52 11.65 13.04 -9.91
C SER A 52 10.87 13.52 -8.70
N THR A 53 11.44 14.48 -7.99
CA THR A 53 10.80 15.15 -6.85
C THR A 53 11.02 16.65 -6.99
N GLU A 54 9.98 17.43 -6.84
CA GLU A 54 10.05 18.89 -6.84
C GLU A 54 9.27 19.49 -5.67
N ARG A 55 9.79 20.60 -5.12
CA ARG A 55 9.10 21.38 -4.08
C ARG A 55 8.20 22.40 -4.77
N LEU A 56 6.94 22.43 -4.36
CA LEU A 56 5.96 23.36 -4.91
C LEU A 56 6.13 24.74 -4.23
N ASN A 57 6.32 25.77 -5.04
CA ASN A 57 6.33 27.15 -4.54
C ASN A 57 4.90 27.57 -4.18
N GLY A 58 4.69 28.03 -2.96
CA GLY A 58 3.40 28.53 -2.46
C GLY A 58 2.81 27.73 -1.30
N ASP A 59 2.92 26.39 -1.33
CA ASP A 59 2.19 25.53 -0.39
C ASP A 59 3.06 24.59 0.45
N ASN A 60 4.39 24.77 0.48
CA ASN A 60 5.32 23.84 1.17
C ASN A 60 5.12 22.36 0.78
N GLY A 61 4.44 22.09 -0.34
CA GLY A 61 4.14 20.76 -0.84
C GLY A 61 5.31 20.15 -1.60
N THR A 62 5.30 18.83 -1.72
CA THR A 62 6.23 18.08 -2.56
C THR A 62 5.44 17.34 -3.61
N ARG A 63 5.80 17.50 -4.89
CA ARG A 63 5.34 16.64 -5.96
C ARG A 63 6.39 15.56 -6.21
N VAL A 64 5.94 14.32 -6.33
CA VAL A 64 6.79 13.16 -6.65
C VAL A 64 6.24 12.50 -7.91
N THR A 65 7.11 12.29 -8.90
CA THR A 65 6.81 11.52 -10.11
C THR A 65 7.38 10.13 -9.94
N VAL A 66 6.58 9.12 -10.28
CA VAL A 66 6.89 7.70 -10.04
C VAL A 66 6.62 6.87 -11.29
N VAL A 67 7.35 5.77 -11.44
CA VAL A 67 7.17 4.81 -12.53
C VAL A 67 6.23 3.70 -12.07
N ASP A 68 5.15 3.50 -12.82
CA ASP A 68 4.15 2.45 -12.58
C ASP A 68 4.66 1.05 -12.97
N ALA A 69 5.15 0.90 -14.20
CA ALA A 69 5.72 -0.36 -14.67
C ALA A 69 6.89 -0.10 -15.62
N ILE A 70 7.93 -0.94 -15.51
CA ILE A 70 9.00 -1.01 -16.49
C ILE A 70 8.67 -2.16 -17.43
N VAL A 71 8.23 -1.85 -18.64
CA VAL A 71 8.07 -2.84 -19.71
C VAL A 71 9.42 -3.01 -20.38
N ARG A 72 10.02 -4.21 -20.27
CA ARG A 72 11.18 -4.59 -21.08
C ARG A 72 10.65 -5.15 -22.41
N GLY A 73 10.97 -4.49 -23.50
CA GLY A 73 10.75 -4.99 -24.87
C GLY A 73 11.80 -6.00 -25.28
#